data_AF-A0A7V8AM11-F1
#
_entry.id   AF-A0A7V8AM11-F1
#
_cell.length_a   1.000
_cell.length_b   1.000
_cell.length_c   1.000
_cell.angle_alpha   90.00
_cell.angle_beta   90.00
_cell.angle_gamma   90.00
#
_symmetry.space_group_name_H-M   'P 1'
#
loop_
_entity.id
_entity.type
_entity.pdbx_description
1 polymer ?
#
loop_
_entity_poly.entity_id
_entity_poly.type
_entity_poly.pdbx_seq_one_letter_code
_entity_poly.pdbx_strand_id
1 'polypeptide(L)'
;MMTPYQQAQQAQREQREQQERQKAHQERLREAWRKTLNDPDGRMVLRALLDSCGLFRSSLETGMERVLILEGQRGVALSIQAQCLAVDPAAYQRLLSEFMGNSHDRNDNDTDTD
;
A
#
# COMPACT_ATOMS: atom_id res chain seq x y z
N MET A 1 44.37 -18.00 12.15
CA MET A 1 43.61 -17.09 13.04
C MET A 1 43.54 -15.74 12.36
N MET A 2 42.34 -15.20 12.20
CA MET A 2 42.09 -13.92 11.54
C MET A 2 42.29 -12.77 12.53
N THR A 3 42.95 -11.68 12.15
CA THR A 3 43.22 -10.59 13.10
C THR A 3 41.95 -9.78 13.38
N PRO A 4 41.81 -9.16 14.58
CA PRO A 4 40.65 -8.34 14.90
C PRO A 4 40.39 -7.21 13.89
N TYR A 5 41.46 -6.67 13.29
CA TYR A 5 41.38 -5.66 12.22
C TYR A 5 40.79 -6.22 10.92
N GLN A 6 41.18 -7.44 10.53
CA GLN A 6 40.61 -8.11 9.36
C GLN A 6 39.13 -8.44 9.57
N GLN A 7 38.73 -8.83 10.78
CA GLN A 7 37.32 -9.12 11.12
C GLN A 7 36.44 -7.87 11.03
N ALA A 8 36.93 -6.73 11.54
CA ALA A 8 36.22 -5.45 11.43
C ALA A 8 36.06 -5.01 9.96
N GLN A 9 37.07 -5.21 9.11
CA GLN A 9 36.96 -4.92 7.68
C GLN A 9 35.95 -5.81 6.95
N GLN A 10 35.87 -7.11 7.26
CA GLN A 10 34.87 -8.01 6.68
C GLN A 10 33.45 -7.62 7.10
N ALA A 11 33.22 -7.36 8.40
CA ALA A 11 31.92 -6.92 8.89
C ALA A 11 31.46 -5.60 8.24
N GLN A 12 32.37 -4.65 8.01
CA GLN A 12 32.06 -3.41 7.30
C GLN A 12 31.70 -3.64 5.82
N ARG A 13 32.39 -4.56 5.15
CA ARG A 13 32.08 -4.92 3.76
C ARG A 13 30.72 -5.60 3.66
N GLU A 14 30.46 -6.57 4.53
CA GLU A 14 29.17 -7.27 4.60
C GLU A 14 28.01 -6.31 4.91
N GLN A 15 28.20 -5.36 5.84
CA GLN A 15 27.19 -4.34 6.12
C GLN A 15 26.94 -3.42 4.92
N ARG A 16 27.99 -2.99 4.21
CA ARG A 16 27.83 -2.17 3.00
C ARG A 16 27.10 -2.95 1.90
N GLU A 17 27.48 -4.20 1.66
CA GLU A 17 26.81 -5.05 0.67
C GLU A 17 25.34 -5.28 1.03
N GLN A 18 25.01 -5.51 2.32
CA GLN A 18 23.63 -5.63 2.77
C GLN A 18 22.85 -4.33 2.55
N GLN A 19 23.43 -3.17 2.89
CA GLN A 19 22.80 -1.87 2.67
C GLN A 19 22.57 -1.59 1.19
N GLU A 20 23.55 -1.90 0.32
CA GLU A 20 23.42 -1.75 -1.13
C GLU A 20 22.33 -2.65 -1.69
N ARG A 21 22.26 -3.92 -1.24
CA ARG A 21 21.18 -4.84 -1.63
C ARG A 21 19.81 -4.35 -1.18
N GLN A 22 19.71 -3.83 0.05
CA GLN A 22 18.46 -3.27 0.57
C GLN A 22 18.02 -2.03 -0.24
N LYS A 23 18.94 -1.12 -0.55
CA LYS A 23 18.67 0.04 -1.40
C LYS A 23 18.20 -0.36 -2.79
N ALA A 24 18.93 -1.26 -3.45
CA ALA A 24 18.56 -1.76 -4.76
C ALA A 24 17.18 -2.45 -4.75
N HIS A 25 16.86 -3.19 -3.69
CA HIS A 25 15.54 -3.79 -3.51
C HIS A 25 14.44 -2.73 -3.34
N GLN A 26 14.67 -1.72 -2.50
CA GLN A 26 13.73 -0.62 -2.28
C GLN A 26 13.48 0.19 -3.57
N GLU A 27 14.51 0.45 -4.36
CA GLU A 27 14.39 1.15 -5.64
C GLU A 27 13.58 0.34 -6.65
N ARG A 28 13.83 -0.98 -6.75
CA ARG A 28 13.03 -1.87 -7.60
C ARG A 28 11.57 -1.89 -7.17
N LEU A 29 11.31 -1.95 -5.87
CA LEU A 29 9.96 -1.93 -5.33
C LEU A 29 9.27 -0.60 -5.64
N ARG A 30 9.96 0.53 -5.47
CA ARG A 30 9.46 1.87 -5.79
C ARG A 30 9.07 1.99 -7.27
N GLU A 31 9.90 1.48 -8.16
CA GLU A 31 9.62 1.48 -9.60
C GLU A 31 8.44 0.58 -9.96
N ALA A 32 8.32 -0.60 -9.32
CA ALA A 32 7.16 -1.46 -9.48
C ALA A 32 5.87 -0.76 -9.04
N TRP A 33 5.88 -0.10 -7.87
CA TRP A 33 4.75 0.71 -7.41
C TRP A 33 4.37 1.81 -8.39
N ARG A 34 5.36 2.51 -8.95
CA ARG A 34 5.12 3.58 -9.93
C ARG A 34 4.44 3.03 -11.17
N LYS A 35 4.88 1.87 -11.67
CA LYS A 35 4.27 1.20 -12.81
C LYS A 35 2.82 0.81 -12.51
N THR A 36 2.58 0.16 -11.36
CA THR A 36 1.23 -0.24 -10.93
C THR A 36 0.28 0.95 -10.80
N LEU A 37 0.74 2.08 -10.28
CA LEU A 37 -0.10 3.28 -10.13
C LEU A 37 -0.41 3.98 -11.46
N ASN A 38 0.51 3.94 -12.42
CA ASN A 38 0.30 4.56 -13.72
C ASN A 38 -0.50 3.67 -14.69
N ASP A 39 -0.59 2.37 -14.41
CA ASP A 39 -1.41 1.43 -15.13
C ASP A 39 -2.89 1.47 -14.67
N PRO A 40 -3.88 1.61 -15.58
CA PRO A 40 -5.30 1.61 -15.20
C PRO A 40 -5.77 0.33 -14.50
N ASP A 41 -5.35 -0.84 -14.98
CA ASP A 41 -5.72 -2.12 -14.38
C ASP A 41 -5.08 -2.29 -13.00
N GLY A 42 -3.82 -1.85 -12.86
CA GLY A 42 -3.12 -1.74 -11.58
C GLY A 42 -3.88 -0.88 -10.56
N ARG A 43 -4.40 0.29 -10.98
CA ARG A 43 -5.24 1.13 -10.11
C ARG A 43 -6.57 0.47 -9.75
N MET A 44 -7.20 -0.26 -10.68
CA MET A 44 -8.42 -1.03 -10.42
C MET A 44 -8.20 -2.08 -9.32
N VAL A 45 -7.10 -2.83 -9.39
CA VAL A 45 -6.75 -3.83 -8.37
C VAL A 45 -6.46 -3.17 -7.02
N LEU A 46 -5.68 -2.08 -7.01
CA LEU A 46 -5.39 -1.33 -5.78
C LEU A 46 -6.67 -0.77 -5.15
N ARG A 47 -7.61 -0.30 -5.95
CA ARG A 47 -8.93 0.13 -5.48
C ARG A 47 -9.69 -1.01 -4.80
N ALA A 48 -9.74 -2.19 -5.42
CA ALA A 48 -10.40 -3.35 -4.81
C ALA A 48 -9.76 -3.75 -3.47
N LEU A 49 -8.42 -3.72 -3.40
CA LEU A 49 -7.68 -4.00 -2.18
C LEU A 49 -7.97 -2.98 -1.07
N LEU A 50 -7.90 -1.68 -1.37
CA LEU A 50 -8.17 -0.62 -0.40
C LEU A 50 -9.62 -0.64 0.12
N ASP A 51 -10.59 -0.96 -0.74
CA ASP A 51 -11.99 -1.15 -0.34
C ASP A 51 -12.16 -2.37 0.58
N SER A 52 -11.50 -3.49 0.26
CA SER A 52 -11.55 -4.71 1.08
C SER A 52 -10.97 -4.52 2.48
N CYS A 53 -10.04 -3.58 2.65
CA CYS A 53 -9.46 -3.24 3.94
C CYS A 53 -10.33 -2.29 4.79
N GLY A 54 -11.48 -1.86 4.28
CA GLY A 54 -12.40 -0.98 5.01
C GLY A 54 -11.87 0.43 5.27
N LEU A 55 -10.87 0.91 4.50
CA LEU A 55 -10.28 2.25 4.70
C LEU A 55 -11.34 3.37 4.64
N PHE A 56 -12.38 3.17 3.83
CA PHE A 56 -13.45 4.15 3.57
C PHE A 56 -14.81 3.76 4.20
N ARG A 57 -14.90 2.67 4.97
CA ARG A 57 -16.15 2.25 5.63
C ARG A 57 -16.09 2.58 7.12
N SER A 58 -17.21 3.07 7.67
CA SER A 58 -17.35 3.25 9.12
C SER A 58 -17.48 1.88 9.78
N SER A 59 -16.54 1.51 10.65
CA SER A 59 -16.52 0.25 11.38
C SER A 59 -17.57 0.17 12.51
N LEU A 60 -18.29 1.27 12.78
CA LEU A 60 -19.18 1.44 13.93
C LEU A 60 -20.48 0.62 13.88
N GLU A 61 -20.87 0.09 12.72
CA GLU A 61 -22.12 -0.71 12.57
C GLU A 61 -21.91 -2.23 12.74
N THR A 62 -20.67 -2.69 12.95
CA THR A 62 -20.36 -4.13 13.02
C THR A 62 -19.82 -4.54 14.39
N GLY A 63 -20.15 -5.75 14.86
CA GLY A 63 -19.75 -6.28 16.17
C GLY A 63 -18.24 -6.28 16.41
N MET A 64 -17.83 -6.29 17.69
CA MET A 64 -16.43 -6.05 18.14
C MET A 64 -15.35 -6.88 17.41
N GLU A 65 -15.63 -8.12 17.02
CA GLU A 65 -14.68 -8.96 16.29
C GLU A 65 -14.40 -8.44 14.87
N ARG A 66 -15.43 -7.96 14.16
CA ARG A 66 -15.27 -7.31 12.85
C ARG A 66 -14.52 -6.01 12.97
N VAL A 67 -14.72 -5.24 14.03
CA VAL A 67 -13.96 -4.01 14.30
C VAL A 67 -12.47 -4.32 14.43
N LEU A 68 -12.09 -5.33 15.22
CA LEU A 68 -10.67 -5.69 15.40
C LEU A 68 -10.01 -6.16 14.09
N ILE A 69 -10.72 -6.94 13.28
CA ILE A 69 -10.24 -7.37 11.96
C ILE A 69 -10.09 -6.16 11.02
N LEU A 70 -11.09 -5.27 11.00
CA LEU A 70 -11.07 -4.07 10.17
C LEU A 70 -9.97 -3.09 10.60
N GLU A 71 -9.69 -2.93 11.90
CA GLU A 71 -8.57 -2.09 12.38
C GLU A 71 -7.21 -2.67 11.96
N GLY A 72 -7.02 -3.99 12.02
CA GLY A 72 -5.81 -4.64 11.50
C GLY A 72 -5.63 -4.45 9.99
N GLN A 73 -6.71 -4.58 9.22
CA GLN A 73 -6.71 -4.37 7.77
C GLN A 73 -6.52 -2.89 7.40
N ARG A 74 -7.03 -1.97 8.22
CA ARG A 74 -6.86 -0.52 8.05
C ARG A 74 -5.39 -0.11 8.17
N GLY A 75 -4.62 -0.74 9.07
CA GLY A 75 -3.17 -0.54 9.14
C GLY A 75 -2.43 -0.92 7.85
N VAL A 76 -2.85 -2.01 7.20
CA VAL A 76 -2.31 -2.42 5.89
C VAL A 76 -2.68 -1.40 4.81
N ALA A 77 -3.94 -0.94 4.79
CA ALA A 77 -4.37 0.06 3.82
C ALA A 77 -3.67 1.41 3.98
N LEU A 78 -3.44 1.87 5.22
CA LEU A 78 -2.63 3.07 5.49
C LEU A 78 -1.18 2.90 5.04
N SER A 79 -0.62 1.70 5.20
CA SER A 79 0.73 1.39 4.72
C SER A 79 0.80 1.46 3.19
N ILE A 80 -0.19 0.90 2.49
CA ILE A 80 -0.30 0.98 1.03
C ILE A 80 -0.46 2.43 0.59
N GLN A 81 -1.34 3.20 1.24
CA GLN A 81 -1.55 4.62 0.96
C GLN A 81 -0.25 5.43 1.12
N ALA A 82 0.52 5.18 2.17
CA ALA A 82 1.81 5.81 2.40
C ALA A 82 2.81 5.50 1.26
N GLN A 83 2.86 4.25 0.79
CA GLN A 83 3.69 3.87 -0.36
C GLN A 83 3.26 4.60 -1.63
N CYS A 84 1.96 4.65 -1.91
CA CYS A 84 1.43 5.32 -3.09
C CYS A 84 1.80 6.82 -3.09
N LEU A 85 1.62 7.50 -1.95
CA LEU A 85 1.99 8.90 -1.77
C LEU A 85 3.50 9.13 -1.90
N ALA A 86 4.34 8.24 -1.38
CA ALA A 86 5.79 8.36 -1.47
C ALA A 86 6.34 8.17 -2.90
N VAL A 87 5.64 7.37 -3.72
CA VAL A 87 6.06 7.05 -5.08
C VAL A 87 5.56 8.09 -6.09
N ASP A 88 4.26 8.38 -6.09
CA ASP A 88 3.61 9.28 -7.04
C ASP A 88 2.28 9.85 -6.47
N PRO A 89 2.33 11.03 -5.83
CA PRO A 89 1.14 11.66 -5.25
C PRO A 89 0.03 11.95 -6.28
N ALA A 90 0.40 12.32 -7.51
CA ALA A 90 -0.56 12.68 -8.55
C ALA A 90 -1.28 11.46 -9.10
N ALA A 91 -0.58 10.33 -9.29
CA ALA A 91 -1.22 9.06 -9.63
C ALA A 91 -2.14 8.55 -8.51
N TYR A 92 -1.76 8.76 -7.24
CA TYR A 92 -2.63 8.42 -6.12
C TYR A 92 -3.92 9.28 -6.09
N GLN A 93 -3.82 10.59 -6.39
CA GLN A 93 -5.00 11.45 -6.52
C GLN A 93 -5.95 10.97 -7.63
N ARG A 94 -5.42 10.50 -8.77
CA ARG A 94 -6.23 9.89 -9.85
C ARG A 94 -6.98 8.66 -9.35
N LEU A 95 -6.29 7.77 -8.63
CA LEU A 95 -6.92 6.59 -8.00
C LEU A 95 -8.06 7.01 -7.06
N LEU A 96 -7.88 8.06 -6.25
CA LEU A 96 -8.92 8.55 -5.35
C LEU A 96 -10.11 9.18 -6.10
N SER A 97 -9.86 9.94 -7.18
CA SER A 97 -10.95 10.49 -7.99
C SER A 97 -11.75 9.39 -8.70
N GLU A 98 -11.08 8.33 -9.17
CA GLU A 98 -11.74 7.13 -9.72
C GLU A 98 -12.54 6.40 -8.64
N PHE A 99 -12.04 6.39 -7.41
CA PHE A 99 -12.73 5.79 -6.26
C PHE A 99 -14.02 6.55 -5.91
N MET A 100 -13.94 7.88 -5.76
CA MET A 100 -15.07 8.72 -5.35
C MET A 100 -16.09 8.95 -6.47
N GLY A 101 -15.66 9.03 -7.73
CA GLY A 101 -16.55 9.17 -8.88
C GLY A 101 -17.51 7.99 -9.05
N ASN A 102 -17.06 6.77 -8.72
CA ASN A 102 -17.90 5.57 -8.80
C ASN A 102 -18.77 5.28 -7.56
N SER A 103 -18.59 6.02 -6.45
CA SER A 103 -19.37 5.80 -5.22
C SER A 103 -20.76 6.44 -5.29
N HIS A 104 -21.00 7.40 -6.19
CA HIS A 104 -22.32 7.97 -6.44
C HIS A 104 -23.23 7.03 -7.25
N ASP A 105 -22.69 6.30 -8.23
CA ASP A 105 -23.51 5.39 -9.08
C ASP A 105 -24.06 4.15 -8.36
N ARG A 106 -23.52 3.78 -7.19
CA ARG A 106 -23.97 2.58 -6.46
C ARG A 106 -25.13 2.81 -5.50
N ASN A 107 -25.43 4.07 -5.16
CA ASN A 107 -26.44 4.40 -4.13
C ASN A 107 -27.83 4.69 -4.72
N ASP A 108 -27.93 4.97 -6.02
CA ASP A 108 -29.20 5.28 -6.69
C ASP A 108 -29.96 4.04 -7.21
N ASN A 109 -29.36 2.85 -7.15
CA ASN A 109 -29.97 1.62 -7.70
C ASN A 109 -30.72 0.75 -6.68
N ASP A 110 -30.78 1.14 -5.40
CA ASP A 110 -31.43 0.34 -4.33
C ASP A 110 -32.78 0.94 -3.87
N THR A 111 -33.31 1.97 -4.54
CA THR A 111 -34.60 2.60 -4.18
C THR A 111 -35.79 2.24 -5.06
N ASP A 112 -35.63 1.40 -6.08
CA ASP A 112 -36.73 0.91 -6.93
C ASP A 112 -36.84 -0.62 -6.85
N THR A 113 -37.36 -1.14 -5.74
CA THR A 113 -38.02 -2.44 -5.73
C THR A 113 -39.13 -2.44 -4.65
N ASP A 114 -40.37 -2.28 -5.13
CA ASP A 114 -41.70 -2.52 -4.53
C ASP A 114 -41.95 -2.20 -3.04
#